data_AF-E3JRI3-F1
#
_entry.id   AF-E3JRI3-F1
#
_cell.length_a   1.000
_cell.length_b   1.000
_cell.length_c   1.000
_cell.angle_alpha   90.00
_cell.angle_beta   90.00
_cell.angle_gamma   90.00
#
_symmetry.space_group_name_H-M   'P 1'
#
loop_
_entity.id
_entity.type
_entity.pdbx_description
1 polymer ?
#
loop_
_entity_poly.entity_id
_entity_poly.type
_entity_poly.pdbx_seq_one_letter_code
_entity_poly.pdbx_strand_id
1 'polypeptide(L)'
;MALSPEMDPLVDSESIKITGKGTIVAQSDGNQAGFDLIVQHEVGVCTAFGDHVVMVKYVALQSRRTKKFETLLKSGQRGHFGGVLAGWDRHHDMMIVKLTEVTIGGTQK
;
A
#
# COMPACT_ATOMS: atom_id res chain seq x y z
N MET A 1 47.22 15.98 -6.92
CA MET A 1 45.97 16.71 -6.66
C MET A 1 44.85 15.82 -7.14
N ALA A 2 44.02 15.31 -6.23
CA ALA A 2 42.92 14.41 -6.57
C ALA A 2 41.71 15.26 -6.98
N LEU A 3 41.13 14.96 -8.14
CA LEU A 3 39.82 15.47 -8.55
C LEU A 3 38.77 14.63 -7.82
N SER A 4 38.03 15.24 -6.90
CA SER A 4 36.85 14.63 -6.30
C SER A 4 35.77 14.49 -7.37
N PRO A 5 35.09 13.32 -7.47
CA PRO A 5 33.94 13.21 -8.35
C PRO A 5 32.80 14.08 -7.81
N GLU A 6 32.30 14.96 -8.67
CA GLU A 6 31.07 15.72 -8.41
C GLU A 6 29.94 14.71 -8.17
N MET A 7 29.38 14.71 -6.96
CA MET A 7 28.18 13.96 -6.65
C MET A 7 27.04 14.60 -7.43
N ASP A 8 26.55 13.89 -8.45
CA ASP A 8 25.27 14.21 -9.08
C ASP A 8 24.20 14.39 -7.99
N PRO A 9 23.40 15.47 -8.00
CA PRO A 9 22.29 15.60 -7.09
C PRO A 9 21.33 14.43 -7.35
N LEU A 10 21.10 13.64 -6.29
CA LEU A 10 20.08 12.59 -6.24
C LEU A 10 18.78 13.14 -6.83
N VAL A 11 18.46 12.71 -8.04
CA VAL A 11 17.18 12.97 -8.68
C VAL A 11 16.12 12.44 -7.72
N ASP A 12 15.34 13.35 -7.14
CA ASP A 12 14.15 13.01 -6.37
C ASP A 12 13.26 12.20 -7.31
N SER A 13 13.36 10.87 -7.21
CA SER A 13 12.66 9.96 -8.10
C SER A 13 11.19 10.19 -7.84
N GLU A 14 10.46 10.74 -8.84
CA GLU A 14 9.03 11.01 -8.72
C GLU A 14 8.32 9.74 -8.23
N SER A 15 7.95 9.75 -6.95
CA SER A 15 7.36 8.60 -6.31
C SER A 15 5.90 8.49 -6.74
N ILE A 16 5.53 7.37 -7.36
CA ILE A 16 4.16 7.16 -7.85
C ILE A 16 3.25 6.95 -6.63
N LYS A 17 2.33 7.90 -6.42
CA LYS A 17 1.33 7.84 -5.35
C LYS A 17 0.12 7.03 -5.82
N ILE A 18 -0.28 6.06 -5.00
CA ILE A 18 -1.46 5.23 -5.20
C ILE A 18 -2.47 5.60 -4.12
N THR A 19 -3.70 5.92 -4.52
CA THR A 19 -4.81 6.20 -3.59
C THR A 19 -6.09 5.54 -4.10
N GLY A 20 -6.96 5.12 -3.19
CA GLY A 20 -8.21 4.49 -3.60
C GLY A 20 -9.10 4.07 -2.44
N LYS A 21 -10.37 3.81 -2.75
CA LYS A 21 -11.28 3.11 -1.83
C LYS A 21 -11.16 1.62 -2.07
N GLY A 22 -11.07 0.84 -1.00
CA GLY A 22 -10.93 -0.60 -1.10
C GLY A 22 -11.47 -1.31 0.12
N THR A 23 -11.57 -2.63 0.02
CA THR A 23 -12.00 -3.52 1.10
C THR A 23 -10.82 -4.36 1.55
N ILE A 24 -10.57 -4.43 2.85
CA ILE A 24 -9.53 -5.30 3.41
C ILE A 24 -9.96 -6.75 3.21
N VAL A 25 -9.14 -7.53 2.53
CA VAL A 25 -9.39 -8.97 2.29
C VAL A 25 -8.64 -9.80 3.32
N ALA A 26 -7.40 -9.44 3.61
CA ALA A 26 -6.57 -10.14 4.59
C ALA A 26 -5.56 -9.21 5.25
N GLN A 27 -5.06 -9.64 6.40
CA GLN A 27 -3.92 -9.07 7.09
C GLN A 27 -2.95 -10.19 7.44
N SER A 28 -1.65 -9.94 7.29
CA SER A 28 -0.63 -10.88 7.73
C SER A 28 0.53 -10.16 8.41
N ASP A 29 1.25 -10.88 9.25
CA ASP A 29 2.54 -10.44 9.76
C ASP A 29 3.54 -10.34 8.60
N GLY A 30 4.11 -9.15 8.40
CA GLY A 30 5.05 -8.92 7.31
C GLY A 30 6.44 -9.47 7.63
N ASN A 31 7.19 -9.88 6.60
CA ASN A 31 8.53 -10.48 6.74
C ASN A 31 9.59 -9.57 7.40
N GLN A 32 9.40 -8.25 7.43
CA GLN A 32 10.38 -7.27 7.92
C GLN A 32 9.78 -6.34 8.97
N ALA A 33 9.34 -6.92 10.08
CA ALA A 33 8.85 -6.22 11.28
C ALA A 33 7.58 -5.34 11.07
N GLY A 34 7.02 -5.29 9.88
CA GLY A 34 5.77 -4.60 9.56
C GLY A 34 4.53 -5.49 9.70
N PHE A 35 3.44 -5.03 9.10
CA PHE A 35 2.29 -5.87 8.75
C PHE A 35 1.90 -5.58 7.31
N ASP A 36 1.34 -6.59 6.67
CA ASP A 36 0.85 -6.52 5.30
C ASP A 36 -0.68 -6.48 5.33
N LEU A 37 -1.28 -5.55 4.60
CA LEU A 37 -2.70 -5.51 4.33
C LEU A 37 -2.95 -5.83 2.88
N ILE A 38 -3.80 -6.81 2.61
CA ILE A 38 -4.27 -7.11 1.27
C ILE A 38 -5.61 -6.41 1.12
N VAL A 39 -5.67 -5.46 0.19
CA VAL A 39 -6.85 -4.64 -0.08
C VAL A 39 -7.28 -4.84 -1.52
N GLN A 40 -8.57 -5.12 -1.70
CA GLN A 40 -9.20 -5.16 -3.02
C GLN A 40 -9.76 -3.77 -3.32
N HIS A 41 -9.26 -3.15 -4.38
CA HIS A 41 -9.76 -1.87 -4.88
C HIS A 41 -10.68 -2.08 -6.08
N GLU A 42 -11.80 -1.37 -6.10
CA GLU A 42 -12.62 -1.24 -7.32
C GLU A 42 -11.99 -0.17 -8.21
N VAL A 43 -11.76 -0.48 -9.48
CA VAL A 43 -11.27 0.50 -10.46
C VAL A 43 -12.44 1.13 -11.21
N GLY A 44 -12.43 2.47 -11.31
CA GLY A 44 -13.51 3.23 -11.97
C GLY A 44 -13.53 3.08 -13.49
N VAL A 45 -12.42 2.68 -14.09
CA VAL A 45 -12.27 2.29 -15.50
C VAL A 45 -11.62 0.92 -15.49
N CYS A 46 -12.16 -0.04 -16.26
CA CYS A 46 -11.60 -1.39 -16.33
C CYS A 46 -10.10 -1.35 -16.62
N THR A 47 -9.36 -2.29 -16.06
CA THR A 47 -7.97 -2.51 -16.49
C THR A 47 -7.94 -2.78 -17.99
N ALA A 48 -6.77 -2.69 -18.62
CA ALA A 48 -6.59 -3.08 -20.03
C ALA A 48 -7.04 -4.52 -20.34
N PHE A 49 -7.27 -5.33 -19.30
CA PHE A 49 -7.69 -6.73 -19.36
C PHE A 49 -9.16 -6.95 -18.97
N GLY A 50 -9.92 -5.88 -18.68
CA GLY A 50 -11.33 -5.95 -18.35
C GLY A 50 -11.64 -6.14 -16.86
N ASP A 51 -10.63 -6.18 -15.99
CA ASP A 51 -10.85 -6.34 -14.56
C ASP A 51 -11.44 -5.06 -13.95
N HIS A 52 -12.43 -5.25 -13.09
CA HIS A 52 -13.02 -4.18 -12.29
C HIS A 52 -12.38 -4.03 -10.91
N VAL A 53 -11.41 -4.90 -10.60
CA VAL A 53 -10.75 -4.94 -9.31
C VAL A 53 -9.24 -5.04 -9.48
N VAL A 54 -8.50 -4.43 -8.56
CA VAL A 54 -7.05 -4.60 -8.44
C VAL A 54 -6.70 -4.95 -7.00
N MET A 55 -5.84 -5.95 -6.84
CA MET A 55 -5.35 -6.39 -5.53
C MET A 55 -4.10 -5.61 -5.18
N VAL A 56 -4.10 -4.99 -4.00
CA VAL A 56 -3.01 -4.17 -3.51
C VAL A 56 -2.54 -4.69 -2.17
N LYS A 57 -1.26 -5.05 -2.11
CA LYS A 57 -0.54 -5.38 -0.89
C LYS A 57 0.09 -4.12 -0.32
N TYR A 58 -0.53 -3.58 0.71
CA TYR A 58 -0.01 -2.46 1.49
C TYR A 58 0.95 -2.96 2.57
N VAL A 59 2.22 -2.54 2.47
CA VAL A 59 3.25 -2.83 3.47
C VAL A 59 3.36 -1.62 4.39
N ALA A 60 3.14 -1.84 5.68
CA ALA A 60 3.21 -0.80 6.69
C ALA A 60 4.40 -1.01 7.64
N LEU A 61 5.09 0.08 7.97
CA LEU A 61 6.24 0.06 8.89
C LEU A 61 5.81 -0.19 10.34
N GLN A 62 6.65 -0.90 11.10
CA GLN A 62 6.43 -1.21 12.52
C GLN A 62 6.22 0.01 13.40
N SER A 63 6.84 1.15 13.08
CA SER A 63 6.67 2.40 13.82
C SER A 63 5.22 2.91 13.83
N ARG A 64 4.39 2.44 12.88
CA ARG A 64 2.96 2.73 12.79
C ARG A 64 2.07 1.61 13.36
N ARG A 65 2.68 0.47 13.70
CA ARG A 65 2.02 -0.72 14.23
C ARG A 65 1.73 -0.53 15.72
N THR A 66 0.62 0.12 16.04
CA THR A 66 0.07 0.08 17.41
C THR A 66 -0.94 -1.06 17.51
N LYS A 67 -1.01 -1.75 18.66
CA LYS A 67 -2.01 -2.82 18.89
C LYS A 67 -3.44 -2.35 18.58
N LYS A 68 -3.75 -1.07 18.89
CA LYS A 68 -5.03 -0.44 18.55
C LYS A 68 -5.27 -0.39 17.04
N PHE A 69 -4.24 -0.01 16.27
CA PHE A 69 -4.32 0.09 14.81
C PHE A 69 -4.58 -1.28 14.16
N GLU A 70 -3.95 -2.35 14.64
CA GLU A 70 -4.25 -3.70 14.15
C GLU A 70 -5.65 -4.16 14.49
N THR A 71 -6.11 -3.93 15.73
CA THR A 71 -7.48 -4.31 16.12
C THR A 71 -8.56 -3.55 15.35
N LEU A 72 -8.22 -2.39 14.78
CA LEU A 72 -9.12 -1.57 13.98
C LEU A 72 -9.22 -2.04 12.53
N LEU A 73 -8.26 -2.84 12.04
CA LEU A 73 -8.18 -3.31 10.67
C LEU A 73 -8.63 -4.77 10.60
N LYS A 74 -9.83 -5.00 10.10
CA LYS A 74 -10.46 -6.31 9.98
C LYS A 74 -10.81 -6.58 8.53
N SER A 75 -10.71 -7.85 8.13
CA SER A 75 -11.24 -8.29 6.83
C SER A 75 -12.71 -7.91 6.68
N GLY A 76 -13.10 -7.52 5.47
CA GLY A 76 -14.42 -7.01 5.12
C GLY A 76 -14.64 -5.51 5.36
N GLN A 77 -13.74 -4.83 6.07
CA GLN A 77 -13.88 -3.38 6.25
C GLN A 77 -13.52 -2.60 4.99
N ARG A 78 -14.36 -1.62 4.65
CA ARG A 78 -14.10 -0.68 3.57
C ARG A 78 -13.43 0.58 4.11
N GLY A 79 -12.44 1.06 3.38
CA GLY A 79 -11.66 2.23 3.77
C GLY A 79 -11.08 2.97 2.57
N HIS A 80 -10.49 4.12 2.85
CA HIS A 80 -9.60 4.81 1.95
C HIS A 80 -8.16 4.44 2.31
N PHE A 81 -7.38 4.09 1.30
CA PHE A 81 -5.99 3.67 1.45
C PHE A 81 -5.12 4.47 0.48
N GLY A 82 -3.95 4.87 0.95
CA GLY A 82 -3.00 5.59 0.13
C GLY A 82 -1.56 5.28 0.50
N GLY A 83 -0.68 5.42 -0.49
CA GLY A 83 0.70 5.02 -0.35
C GLY A 83 1.56 5.31 -1.57
N VAL A 84 2.80 4.85 -1.49
CA VAL A 84 3.78 4.96 -2.57
C VAL A 84 4.02 3.61 -3.21
N LEU A 85 3.92 3.52 -4.53
CA LEU A 85 4.21 2.30 -5.27
C LEU A 85 5.65 1.84 -5.00
N ALA A 86 5.78 0.60 -4.53
CA ALA A 86 7.07 -0.02 -4.26
C ALA A 86 7.42 -1.11 -5.29
N GLY A 87 6.43 -1.69 -5.96
CA GLY A 87 6.65 -2.68 -7.00
C GLY A 87 5.40 -3.46 -7.36
N TRP A 88 5.60 -4.55 -8.10
CA TRP A 88 4.56 -5.47 -8.54
C TRP A 88 4.96 -6.90 -8.21
N ASP A 89 4.09 -7.62 -7.49
CA ASP A 89 4.22 -9.05 -7.25
C ASP A 89 3.59 -9.82 -8.42
N ARG A 90 4.45 -10.30 -9.33
CA ARG A 90 4.01 -11.10 -10.49
C ARG A 90 3.48 -12.48 -10.12
N HIS A 91 3.83 -13.01 -8.96
CA HIS A 91 3.41 -14.35 -8.57
C HIS A 91 1.96 -14.35 -8.07
N HIS A 92 1.58 -13.30 -7.34
CA HIS A 92 0.24 -13.15 -6.77
C HIS A 92 -0.65 -12.15 -7.50
N ASP A 93 -0.15 -11.53 -8.57
CA ASP A 93 -0.85 -10.49 -9.34
C ASP A 93 -1.28 -9.30 -8.48
N MET A 94 -0.37 -8.79 -7.65
CA MET A 94 -0.64 -7.73 -6.69
C MET A 94 0.29 -6.54 -6.84
N MET A 95 -0.26 -5.33 -6.70
CA MET A 95 0.53 -4.13 -6.56
C MET A 95 1.09 -4.04 -5.13
N ILE A 96 2.38 -3.77 -4.97
CA ILE A 96 3.00 -3.56 -3.66
C ILE A 96 3.11 -2.07 -3.40
N VAL A 97 2.49 -1.62 -2.32
CA VAL A 97 2.42 -0.19 -1.95
C VAL A 97 2.90 0.01 -0.52
N LYS A 98 3.82 0.95 -0.30
CA LYS A 98 4.19 1.39 1.05
C LYS A 98 3.06 2.25 1.61
N LEU A 99 2.41 1.78 2.66
CA LEU A 99 1.25 2.46 3.26
C LEU A 99 1.67 3.80 3.88
N THR A 100 1.07 4.89 3.42
CA THR A 100 1.28 6.23 3.99
C THR A 100 0.04 6.75 4.71
N GLU A 101 -1.16 6.34 4.30
CA GLU A 101 -2.41 6.78 4.86
C GLU A 101 -3.46 5.67 4.83
N VAL A 102 -4.28 5.62 5.88
CA VAL A 102 -5.48 4.78 5.91
C VAL A 102 -6.58 5.49 6.67
N THR A 103 -7.81 5.39 6.18
CA THR A 103 -9.01 5.84 6.89
C THR A 103 -10.08 4.78 6.72
N ILE A 104 -10.42 4.09 7.81
CA ILE A 104 -11.46 3.06 7.80
C ILE A 104 -12.81 3.72 8.05
N GLY A 105 -13.80 3.39 7.20
CA GLY A 105 -15.16 3.84 7.39
C GLY A 105 -15.79 3.09 8.56
N GLY A 106 -15.88 3.75 9.72
CA GLY A 106 -16.67 3.25 10.84
C GLY A 106 -18.13 3.65 10.66
N THR A 107 -19.00 2.69 10.34
CA THR A 107 -20.37 2.78 10.86
C THR A 107 -20.27 2.49 12.36
N GLN A 108 -20.22 3.55 13.16
CA GLN A 108 -20.90 3.47 14.45
C GLN A 108 -22.39 3.28 14.15
N LYS A 109 -22.90 2.08 14.43
CA LYS A 109 -24.26 1.86 14.89
C LYS A 109 -24.32 0.50 15.57
#